data_AF-A0A0C9WMW5-F1
#
_entry.id   AF-A0A0C9WMW5-F1
#
_cell.length_a   1.000
_cell.length_b   1.000
_cell.length_c   1.000
_cell.angle_alpha   90.00
_cell.angle_beta   90.00
_cell.angle_gamma   90.00
#
_symmetry.space_group_name_H-M   'P 1'
#
loop_
_entity.id
_entity.type
_entity.pdbx_description
1 polymer ?
#
loop_
_entity_poly.entity_id
_entity_poly.type
_entity_poly.pdbx_seq_one_letter_code
_entity_poly.pdbx_strand_id
1 'polypeptide(L)'
;MSRNAHALAHNRLHSVPHAYRALYKTIPGNGLNLANQIYGHVANLQDVLIAPAQDPPVGTVPPNFSRNFAMYARADIIRLIIFYNDDFGIVVGDTLQISIDKFHKFLTTY
;
A
#
# COMPACT_ATOMS: atom_id res chain seq x y z
N MET A 1 13.84 -3.97 -17.74
CA MET A 1 12.42 -4.26 -17.43
C MET A 1 12.16 -3.93 -15.97
N SER A 2 11.12 -3.16 -15.66
CA SER A 2 10.70 -2.90 -14.27
C SER A 2 10.38 -4.24 -13.58
N ARG A 3 10.89 -4.48 -12.38
CA ARG A 3 10.57 -5.70 -11.57
C ARG A 3 9.07 -5.91 -11.41
N ASN A 4 8.27 -4.84 -11.51
CA ASN A 4 6.82 -4.88 -11.39
C ASN A 4 6.10 -5.28 -12.68
N ALA A 5 6.76 -5.30 -13.85
CA ALA A 5 6.10 -5.59 -15.13
C ALA A 5 5.36 -6.95 -15.12
N HIS A 6 5.99 -7.99 -14.57
CA HIS A 6 5.35 -9.31 -14.44
C HIS A 6 4.20 -9.33 -13.43
N ALA A 7 4.36 -8.65 -12.28
CA ALA A 7 3.32 -8.58 -11.27
C ALA A 7 2.09 -7.80 -11.80
N LEU A 8 2.31 -6.69 -12.50
CA LEU A 8 1.27 -5.89 -13.13
C LEU A 8 0.55 -6.65 -14.23
N ALA A 9 1.29 -7.31 -15.13
CA ALA A 9 0.69 -8.14 -16.18
C ALA A 9 -0.20 -9.24 -15.58
N HIS A 10 0.28 -9.92 -14.52
CA HIS A 10 -0.52 -10.89 -13.79
C HIS A 10 -1.76 -10.26 -13.16
N ASN A 11 -1.61 -9.15 -12.45
CA ASN A 11 -2.70 -8.47 -11.77
C ASN A 11 -3.79 -8.01 -12.75
N ARG A 12 -3.41 -7.49 -13.92
CA ARG A 12 -4.37 -7.05 -14.96
C ARG A 12 -5.23 -8.18 -15.53
N LEU A 13 -4.77 -9.43 -15.48
CA LEU A 13 -5.53 -10.59 -15.99
C LEU A 13 -6.59 -11.09 -15.00
N HIS A 14 -6.58 -10.61 -13.76
CA HIS A 14 -7.53 -11.03 -12.74
C HIS A 14 -8.48 -9.90 -12.38
N SER A 15 -9.77 -10.11 -12.64
CA SER A 15 -10.88 -9.26 -12.20
C SER A 15 -11.31 -9.53 -10.75
N VAL A 16 -10.71 -10.52 -10.08
CA VAL A 16 -11.10 -10.95 -8.73
C VAL A 16 -9.94 -10.70 -7.74
N PRO A 17 -10.19 -10.08 -6.56
CA PRO A 17 -9.16 -9.67 -5.61
C PRO A 17 -8.18 -10.76 -5.13
N HIS A 18 -8.59 -12.03 -5.15
CA HIS A 18 -7.88 -13.11 -4.47
C HIS A 18 -6.61 -13.61 -5.18
N ALA A 19 -6.29 -13.08 -6.36
CA ALA A 19 -5.11 -13.47 -7.14
C ALA A 19 -4.04 -12.38 -7.24
N TYR A 20 -4.20 -11.23 -6.58
CA TYR A 20 -3.21 -10.16 -6.72
C TYR A 20 -1.83 -10.54 -6.15
N ARG A 21 -0.79 -10.18 -6.90
CA ARG A 21 0.60 -10.20 -6.47
C ARG A 21 0.96 -8.81 -5.95
N ALA A 22 1.65 -8.78 -4.83
CA ALA A 22 2.27 -7.55 -4.35
C ALA A 22 3.26 -7.02 -5.39
N LEU A 23 3.41 -5.71 -5.44
CA LEU A 23 4.45 -5.07 -6.21
C LEU A 23 5.74 -5.02 -5.40
N TYR A 24 6.87 -5.03 -6.09
CA TYR A 24 8.15 -4.72 -5.49
C TYR A 24 8.24 -3.22 -5.21
N LYS A 25 8.82 -2.88 -4.06
CA LYS A 25 9.18 -1.51 -3.73
C LYS A 25 10.17 -0.96 -4.75
N THR A 26 9.91 0.24 -5.25
CA THR A 26 10.71 0.93 -6.26
C THR A 26 11.32 2.23 -5.75
N ILE A 27 10.68 2.88 -4.77
CA ILE A 27 11.10 4.16 -4.18
C ILE A 27 11.88 3.89 -2.88
N PRO A 28 13.11 4.40 -2.71
CA PRO A 28 13.85 4.32 -1.44
C PRO A 28 13.14 5.01 -0.26
N GLY A 29 13.54 4.69 0.97
CA GLY A 29 12.98 5.27 2.19
C GLY A 29 11.62 4.70 2.59
N ASN A 30 10.92 5.36 3.52
CA ASN A 30 9.60 4.98 3.99
C ASN A 30 8.59 6.14 3.88
N GLY A 31 7.31 5.78 3.72
CA GLY A 31 6.20 6.73 3.55
C GLY A 31 5.56 7.23 4.84
N LEU A 32 6.24 7.20 5.99
CA LEU A 32 5.63 7.63 7.25
C LEU A 32 5.12 9.07 7.20
N ASN A 33 5.87 9.97 6.57
CA ASN A 33 5.44 11.37 6.45
C ASN A 33 4.16 11.50 5.62
N LEU A 34 4.05 10.75 4.52
CA LEU A 34 2.83 10.70 3.69
C LEU A 34 1.65 10.12 4.49
N ALA A 35 1.88 9.01 5.20
CA ALA A 35 0.85 8.39 6.04
C ALA A 35 0.38 9.34 7.17
N ASN A 36 1.30 10.07 7.80
CA ASN A 36 0.97 11.06 8.83
C ASN A 36 0.18 12.25 8.28
N GLN A 37 0.51 12.73 7.07
CA GLN A 37 -0.25 13.80 6.42
C GLN A 37 -1.70 13.37 6.16
N ILE A 38 -1.91 12.11 5.75
CA ILE A 38 -3.23 11.59 5.39
C ILE A 38 -4.04 11.14 6.61
N TYR A 39 -3.40 10.52 7.61
CA TYR A 39 -4.10 9.84 8.71
C TYR A 39 -3.73 10.33 10.11
N GLY A 40 -2.79 11.26 10.26
CA GLY A 40 -2.33 11.75 11.56
C GLY A 40 -3.42 12.45 12.40
N HIS A 41 -4.50 12.89 11.75
CA HIS A 41 -5.68 13.49 12.41
C HIS A 41 -6.74 12.45 12.81
N VAL A 42 -6.60 11.18 12.41
CA VAL A 42 -7.57 10.12 12.73
C VAL A 42 -7.24 9.52 14.09
N ALA A 43 -8.22 9.54 14.99
CA ALA A 43 -8.07 9.00 16.34
C ALA A 43 -7.71 7.50 16.33
N ASN A 44 -6.94 7.08 17.33
CA ASN A 44 -6.56 5.67 17.58
C ASN A 44 -5.70 5.00 16.49
N LEU A 45 -4.94 5.76 15.69
CA LEU A 45 -4.01 5.21 14.68
C LEU A 45 -2.53 5.43 15.02
N GLN A 46 -2.22 6.00 16.18
CA GLN A 46 -0.85 6.35 16.57
C GLN A 46 0.05 5.10 16.69
N ASP A 47 -0.51 3.95 17.08
CA ASP A 47 0.22 2.69 17.19
C ASP A 47 0.62 2.09 15.82
N VAL A 48 0.08 2.61 14.72
CA VAL A 48 0.37 2.14 13.36
C VAL A 48 1.18 3.16 12.56
N LEU A 49 1.09 4.44 12.91
CA LEU A 49 1.88 5.53 12.33
C LEU A 49 3.30 5.57 12.94
N ILE A 50 4.02 4.46 12.81
CA ILE A 50 5.35 4.27 13.38
C ILE A 50 6.34 4.02 12.23
N ALA A 51 7.51 4.65 12.31
CA ALA A 51 8.59 4.41 11.37
C ALA A 51 9.08 2.96 11.51
N PRO A 52 9.36 2.25 10.42
CA PRO A 52 10.02 0.98 10.52
C PRO A 52 11.43 1.18 11.10
N ALA A 53 11.93 0.22 11.88
CA ALA A 53 13.26 0.29 12.48
C ALA A 53 14.39 0.42 11.44
N GLN A 54 14.13 -0.08 10.22
CA GLN A 54 14.97 0.10 9.06
C GLN A 54 14.08 0.37 7.85
N ASP A 55 14.55 1.23 6.94
CA ASP A 55 13.82 1.50 5.70
C ASP A 55 13.64 0.22 4.88
N PRO A 56 12.43 -0.04 4.34
CA PRO A 56 12.21 -1.21 3.52
C PRO A 56 13.10 -1.16 2.27
N PRO A 57 13.89 -2.22 1.97
CA PRO A 57 14.80 -2.19 0.83
C PRO A 57 14.07 -2.17 -0.50
N VAL A 58 14.57 -1.41 -1.47
CA VAL A 58 14.09 -1.45 -2.85
C VAL A 58 14.21 -2.87 -3.40
N GLY A 59 13.18 -3.34 -4.09
CA GLY A 59 13.13 -4.67 -4.64
C GLY A 59 12.61 -5.75 -3.69
N THR A 60 12.10 -5.38 -2.53
CA THR A 60 11.34 -6.26 -1.63
C THR A 60 9.83 -6.09 -1.81
N VAL A 61 9.05 -7.02 -1.27
CA VAL A 61 7.58 -6.96 -1.24
C VAL A 61 7.10 -6.73 0.19
N PRO A 62 5.92 -6.12 0.41
CA PRO A 62 5.41 -5.86 1.75
C PRO A 62 5.18 -7.17 2.52
N PRO A 63 5.68 -7.29 3.77
CA PRO A 63 5.60 -8.52 4.54
C PRO A 63 4.15 -8.91 4.91
N ASN A 64 3.25 -7.93 5.01
CA ASN A 64 1.86 -8.12 5.43
C ASN A 64 0.87 -7.96 4.26
N PHE A 65 1.30 -8.24 3.02
CA PHE A 65 0.40 -8.19 1.88
C PHE A 65 -0.65 -9.30 1.95
N SER A 66 -1.91 -8.93 2.12
CA SER A 66 -3.02 -9.87 2.06
C SER A 66 -3.70 -9.82 0.69
N ARG A 67 -4.05 -10.99 0.15
CA ARG A 67 -4.83 -11.09 -1.10
C ARG A 67 -6.33 -10.89 -0.86
N ASN A 68 -6.76 -10.77 0.39
CA ASN A 68 -8.16 -10.58 0.74
C ASN A 68 -8.41 -9.13 1.13
N PHE A 69 -8.74 -8.30 0.15
CA PHE A 69 -8.94 -6.87 0.36
C PHE A 69 -10.17 -6.56 1.20
N ALA A 70 -11.15 -7.47 1.25
CA ALA A 70 -12.32 -7.33 2.11
C ALA A 70 -11.97 -7.38 3.61
N MET A 71 -10.79 -7.91 3.96
CA MET A 71 -10.30 -7.94 5.34
C MET A 71 -9.37 -6.77 5.68
N TYR A 72 -9.09 -5.88 4.73
CA TYR A 72 -8.18 -4.78 4.98
C TYR A 72 -8.79 -3.82 5.99
N ALA A 73 -8.02 -3.54 7.04
CA ALA A 73 -8.27 -2.43 7.93
C ALA A 73 -7.46 -1.21 7.49
N ARG A 74 -7.81 -0.04 8.02
CA ARG A 74 -7.05 1.19 7.79
C ARG A 74 -5.57 1.05 8.17
N ALA A 75 -5.28 0.25 9.20
CA ALA A 75 -3.93 -0.07 9.61
C ALA A 75 -3.10 -0.75 8.50
N ASP A 76 -3.73 -1.60 7.69
CA ASP A 76 -3.04 -2.31 6.60
C ASP A 76 -2.68 -1.35 5.47
N ILE A 77 -3.60 -0.44 5.11
CA ILE A 77 -3.35 0.63 4.14
C ILE A 77 -2.21 1.53 4.61
N ILE A 78 -2.20 1.96 5.88
CA ILE A 78 -1.13 2.78 6.44
C ILE A 78 0.22 2.08 6.33
N ARG A 79 0.29 0.80 6.71
CA ARG A 79 1.53 0.00 6.59
C ARG A 79 1.99 -0.13 5.15
N LEU A 80 1.07 -0.21 4.19
CA LEU A 80 1.39 -0.27 2.77
C LEU A 80 1.91 1.08 2.24
N ILE A 81 1.32 2.22 2.64
CA ILE A 81 1.84 3.55 2.31
C ILE A 81 3.27 3.71 2.85
N ILE A 82 3.47 3.37 4.13
CA ILE A 82 4.79 3.41 4.77
C ILE A 82 5.78 2.52 4.02
N PHE A 83 5.37 1.30 3.66
CA PHE A 83 6.22 0.37 2.94
C PHE A 83 6.59 0.86 1.54
N TYR A 84 5.61 1.23 0.71
CA TYR A 84 5.87 1.61 -0.69
C TYR A 84 6.49 3.00 -0.83
N ASN A 85 6.35 3.86 0.19
CA ASN A 85 6.67 5.28 0.12
C ASN A 85 5.86 5.98 -1.00
N ASP A 86 4.56 5.68 -1.04
CA ASP A 86 3.60 6.13 -2.05
C ASP A 86 2.22 6.22 -1.38
N ASP A 87 1.44 7.26 -1.68
CA ASP A 87 0.11 7.48 -1.11
C ASP A 87 -1.02 6.83 -1.92
N PHE A 88 -0.71 6.23 -3.08
CA PHE A 88 -1.66 5.62 -4.01
C PHE A 88 -2.74 6.58 -4.54
N GLY A 89 -2.54 7.90 -4.40
CA GLY A 89 -3.53 8.95 -4.65
C GLY A 89 -4.60 9.08 -3.55
N ILE A 90 -4.37 8.50 -2.37
CA ILE A 90 -5.25 8.63 -1.19
C ILE A 90 -5.12 10.03 -0.61
N VAL A 91 -6.24 10.62 -0.21
CA VAL A 91 -6.30 11.97 0.38
C VAL A 91 -7.02 11.98 1.72
N VAL A 92 -6.85 13.07 2.47
CA VAL A 92 -7.53 13.31 3.74
C VAL A 92 -9.05 13.22 3.55
N GLY A 93 -9.71 12.44 4.42
CA GLY A 93 -11.16 12.24 4.39
C GLY A 93 -11.63 11.04 3.57
N ASP A 94 -10.75 10.37 2.81
CA ASP A 94 -11.11 9.12 2.13
C ASP A 94 -11.62 8.06 3.13
N THR A 95 -12.72 7.41 2.76
CA THR A 95 -13.21 6.24 3.51
C THR A 95 -12.27 5.06 3.30
N LEU A 96 -12.35 4.06 4.19
CA LEU A 96 -11.53 2.85 4.06
C LEU A 96 -11.74 2.16 2.70
N GLN A 97 -12.98 2.08 2.22
CA GLN A 97 -13.30 1.47 0.93
C GLN A 97 -12.63 2.22 -0.22
N ILE A 98 -12.70 3.56 -0.23
CA ILE A 98 -12.05 4.37 -1.26
C ILE A 98 -10.53 4.16 -1.24
N SER A 99 -9.92 4.10 -0.06
CA SER A 99 -8.49 3.82 0.08
C SER A 99 -8.11 2.44 -0.47
N ILE A 100 -8.93 1.42 -0.23
CA ILE A 100 -8.74 0.06 -0.78
C ILE A 100 -8.85 0.09 -2.32
N ASP A 101 -9.85 0.77 -2.87
CA ASP A 101 -10.05 0.87 -4.32
C ASP A 101 -8.88 1.58 -5.02
N LYS A 102 -8.34 2.64 -4.40
CA LYS A 102 -7.15 3.35 -4.88
C LYS A 102 -5.90 2.47 -4.82
N PHE A 103 -5.70 1.74 -3.73
CA PHE A 103 -4.59 0.79 -3.63
C PHE A 103 -4.73 -0.35 -4.67
N HIS A 104 -5.94 -0.84 -4.89
CA HIS A 104 -6.21 -1.83 -5.94
C HIS A 104 -5.87 -1.29 -7.33
N LYS A 105 -6.22 -0.04 -7.62
CA LYS A 105 -5.81 0.64 -8.85
C LYS A 105 -4.28 0.73 -8.96
N PHE A 106 -3.57 1.07 -7.89
CA PHE A 106 -2.10 1.08 -7.88
C PHE A 106 -1.51 -0.29 -8.28
N LEU A 107 -2.05 -1.39 -7.76
CA LEU A 107 -1.57 -2.75 -8.04
C LEU A 107 -1.82 -3.26 -9.46
N THR A 108 -2.77 -2.67 -10.18
CA THR A 108 -3.20 -3.11 -11.51
C THR A 108 -2.73 -2.17 -12.60
N THR A 109 -2.60 -0.89 -12.28
CA THR A 109 -2.32 0.14 -13.27
C THR A 109 -0.86 0.52 -13.29
N TYR A 110 -0.25 0.74 -12.12
CA TYR A 110 1.04 1.43 -11.91
C TYR A 110 1.40 2.39 -13.04
#